data_AF-A0A7S0EM95-F1
#
_entry.id   AF-A0A7S0EM95-F1
#
_cell.length_a   1.000
_cell.length_b   1.000
_cell.length_c   1.000
_cell.angle_alpha   90.00
_cell.angle_beta   90.00
_cell.angle_gamma   90.00
#
_symmetry.space_group_name_H-M   'P 1'
#
loop_
_entity.id
_entity.type
_entity.pdbx_description
1 polymer ?
#
loop_
_entity_poly.entity_id
_entity_poly.type
_entity_poly.pdbx_seq_one_letter_code
_entity_poly.pdbx_strand_id
1 'polypeptide(L)'
;MPQAATTEQSWARSAKLAEFARLKDTVIRMEKSSREQLQLETETQHSFDFMRAEIGRIKQSIAALSSVVDDELASLRSDVGVLREEVGHLVESARAEHSSTASLLAESRAREMRNAEWVQQSFAQAREQVAQLKRDLSDSKAQLLEASGSHTAAVSELSSNLAEVVASTRELQQQARANSEGVSGNTAARIVATGENRRRLEHEAKVAEEARGDLQREIDALVAWSTQEARPQLARLADTGGLDGVQALAQSAHDHAATLQQSHQAAEQKLSVASEELSRHRDAIVLVVDTVDNLSRDIKATQEGLGSGLSEVREVSDQRARLMERACSHLSGECDALRYGIRRGEQRTQEQAEAVGLLQLAQGRSAEWQKASEQEVSEVRHEIASQVWP
;
A
#
# COMPACT_ATOMS: atom_id res chain seq x y z
N MET A 1 60.53 61.32 -187.55
CA MET A 1 59.58 61.93 -186.59
C MET A 1 59.46 61.02 -185.36
N PRO A 2 60.18 61.28 -184.25
CA PRO A 2 60.06 60.52 -183.01
C PRO A 2 59.40 61.37 -181.89
N GLN A 3 58.23 60.98 -181.40
CA GLN A 3 57.55 61.63 -180.25
C GLN A 3 56.93 60.65 -179.23
N ALA A 4 57.08 59.33 -179.39
CA ALA A 4 56.45 58.34 -178.51
C ALA A 4 57.27 58.00 -177.24
N ALA A 5 58.59 58.21 -177.23
CA ALA A 5 59.45 57.76 -176.13
C ALA A 5 59.35 58.60 -174.84
N THR A 6 58.88 59.86 -174.93
CA THR A 6 58.82 60.78 -173.79
C THR A 6 57.57 60.61 -172.91
N THR A 7 56.51 59.95 -173.41
CA THR A 7 55.30 59.70 -172.65
C THR A 7 55.43 58.46 -171.74
N GLU A 8 56.05 57.36 -172.19
CA GLU A 8 56.19 56.15 -171.37
C GLU A 8 57.01 56.38 -170.08
N GLN A 9 58.05 57.21 -170.13
CA GLN A 9 58.84 57.56 -168.95
C GLN A 9 58.06 58.38 -167.91
N SER A 10 57.10 59.23 -168.33
CA SER A 10 56.28 59.99 -167.38
C SER A 10 55.24 59.10 -166.69
N TRP A 11 54.68 58.12 -167.41
CA TRP A 11 53.74 57.14 -166.87
C TRP A 11 54.41 56.18 -165.89
N ALA A 12 55.63 55.72 -166.20
CA ALA A 12 56.42 54.90 -165.28
C ALA A 12 56.81 55.65 -163.99
N ARG A 13 57.06 56.96 -164.06
CA ARG A 13 57.34 57.80 -162.89
C ARG A 13 56.10 58.02 -162.03
N SER A 14 54.95 58.25 -162.67
CA SER A 14 53.65 58.37 -161.99
C SER A 14 53.23 57.07 -161.30
N ALA A 15 53.44 55.92 -161.94
CA ALA A 15 53.19 54.60 -161.36
C ALA A 15 54.05 54.34 -160.10
N LYS A 16 55.35 54.66 -160.15
CA LYS A 16 56.25 54.55 -158.99
C LYS A 16 55.87 55.49 -157.83
N LEU A 17 55.39 56.70 -158.13
CA LEU A 17 54.87 57.62 -157.10
C LEU A 17 53.58 57.09 -156.47
N ALA A 18 52.69 56.47 -157.25
CA ALA A 18 51.47 55.84 -156.74
C ALA A 18 51.79 54.61 -155.87
N GLU A 19 52.77 53.79 -156.25
CA GLU A 19 53.27 52.68 -155.43
C GLU A 19 53.90 53.19 -154.13
N PHE A 20 54.70 54.25 -154.18
CA PHE A 20 55.28 54.86 -152.98
C PHE A 20 54.19 55.43 -152.04
N ALA A 21 53.15 56.06 -152.58
CA ALA A 21 52.01 56.52 -151.79
C ALA A 21 51.28 55.35 -151.11
N ARG A 22 51.02 54.26 -151.83
CA ARG A 22 50.42 53.03 -151.26
C ARG A 22 51.29 52.40 -150.17
N LEU A 23 52.60 52.37 -150.37
CA LEU A 23 53.54 51.86 -149.38
C LEU A 23 53.53 52.74 -148.12
N LYS A 24 53.58 54.06 -148.28
CA LYS A 24 53.48 55.03 -147.19
C LYS A 24 52.18 54.83 -146.39
N ASP A 25 51.03 54.71 -147.05
CA ASP A 25 49.75 54.48 -146.38
C ASP A 25 49.70 53.14 -145.66
N THR A 26 50.40 52.13 -146.18
CA THR A 26 50.50 50.81 -145.53
C THR A 26 51.38 50.89 -144.28
N VAL A 27 52.52 51.60 -144.33
CA VAL A 27 53.37 51.83 -143.16
C VAL A 27 52.62 52.62 -142.09
N ILE A 28 51.89 53.67 -142.45
CA ILE A 28 51.08 54.45 -141.50
C ILE A 28 50.02 53.57 -140.82
N ARG A 29 49.35 52.68 -141.58
CA ARG A 29 48.39 51.73 -141.01
C ARG A 29 49.05 50.68 -140.10
N MET A 30 50.21 50.16 -140.48
CA MET A 30 50.97 49.22 -139.66
C MET A 30 51.45 49.87 -138.36
N GLU A 31 51.95 51.11 -138.42
CA GLU A 31 52.36 51.87 -137.24
C GLU A 31 51.18 52.14 -136.32
N LYS A 32 50.03 52.55 -136.87
CA LYS A 32 48.80 52.74 -136.09
C LYS A 32 48.35 51.43 -135.43
N SER A 33 48.31 50.32 -136.19
CA SER A 33 47.95 49.00 -135.67
C SER A 33 48.94 48.49 -134.62
N SER A 34 50.24 48.76 -134.77
CA SER A 34 51.26 48.39 -133.78
C SER A 34 51.13 49.20 -132.50
N ARG A 35 50.79 50.50 -132.58
CA ARG A 35 50.50 51.32 -131.40
C ARG A 35 49.22 50.87 -130.69
N GLU A 36 48.17 50.53 -131.44
CA GLU A 36 46.93 49.98 -130.89
C GLU A 36 47.19 48.62 -130.21
N GLN A 37 47.99 47.75 -130.83
CA GLN A 37 48.39 46.48 -130.22
C GLN A 37 49.19 46.70 -128.93
N LEU A 38 50.18 47.60 -128.95
CA LEU A 38 50.96 47.92 -127.74
C LEU A 38 50.06 48.47 -126.63
N GLN A 39 49.07 49.31 -126.99
CA GLN A 39 48.11 49.83 -126.03
C GLN A 39 47.27 48.70 -125.40
N LEU A 40 46.74 47.78 -126.22
CA LEU A 40 45.99 46.61 -125.75
C LEU A 40 46.86 45.69 -124.88
N GLU A 41 48.13 45.49 -125.24
CA GLU A 41 49.09 44.74 -124.42
C GLU A 41 49.32 45.42 -123.06
N THR A 42 49.45 46.75 -123.02
CA THR A 42 49.51 47.46 -121.73
C THR A 42 48.21 47.38 -120.94
N GLU A 43 47.04 47.52 -121.56
CA GLU A 43 45.75 47.44 -120.87
C GLU A 43 45.48 46.04 -120.31
N THR A 44 45.83 45.00 -121.06
CA THR A 44 45.75 43.61 -120.60
C THR A 44 46.73 43.35 -119.46
N GLN A 45 47.96 43.87 -119.53
CA GLN A 45 48.93 43.76 -118.44
C GLN A 45 48.43 44.44 -117.15
N HIS A 46 47.86 45.65 -117.26
CA HIS A 46 47.25 46.33 -116.11
C HIS A 46 46.08 45.53 -115.53
N SER A 47 45.25 44.91 -116.38
CA SER A 47 44.16 44.04 -115.94
C SER A 47 44.67 42.80 -115.21
N PHE A 48 45.75 42.18 -115.70
CA PHE A 48 46.40 41.05 -115.02
C PHE A 48 47.00 41.44 -113.68
N ASP A 49 47.67 42.60 -113.59
CA ASP A 49 48.26 43.06 -112.34
C ASP A 49 47.17 43.45 -111.32
N PHE A 50 46.06 44.04 -111.76
CA PHE A 50 44.88 44.27 -110.92
C PHE A 50 44.29 42.94 -110.40
N MET A 51 44.04 41.96 -111.27
CA MET A 51 43.52 40.65 -110.86
C MET A 51 44.48 39.94 -109.90
N ARG A 52 45.80 40.02 -110.13
CA ARG A 52 46.81 39.44 -109.23
C ARG A 52 46.76 40.11 -107.86
N ALA A 53 46.65 41.44 -107.79
CA ALA A 53 46.52 42.17 -106.54
C ALA A 53 45.23 41.80 -105.80
N GLU A 54 44.12 41.68 -106.51
CA GLU A 54 42.82 41.31 -105.92
C GLU A 54 42.83 39.87 -105.39
N ILE A 55 43.39 38.92 -106.16
CA ILE A 55 43.62 37.55 -105.68
C ILE A 55 44.51 37.56 -104.42
N GLY A 56 45.52 38.43 -104.38
CA GLY A 56 46.38 38.62 -103.21
C GLY A 56 45.59 39.07 -101.97
N ARG A 57 44.71 40.07 -102.12
CA ARG A 57 43.84 40.56 -101.03
C ARG A 57 42.86 39.48 -100.56
N ILE A 58 42.21 38.78 -101.49
CA ILE A 58 41.28 37.69 -101.17
C ILE A 58 42.00 36.60 -100.37
N LYS A 59 43.22 36.21 -100.77
CA LYS A 59 44.02 35.22 -100.02
C LYS A 59 44.34 35.70 -98.60
N GLN A 60 44.67 36.97 -98.41
CA GLN A 60 44.93 37.54 -97.09
C GLN A 60 43.67 37.56 -96.23
N SER A 61 42.52 37.96 -96.79
CA SER A 61 41.23 37.92 -96.10
C SER A 61 40.82 36.50 -95.70
N ILE A 62 41.03 35.52 -96.59
CA ILE A 62 40.78 34.10 -96.27
C ILE A 62 41.69 33.65 -95.13
N ALA A 63 42.98 33.96 -95.17
CA ALA A 63 43.92 33.58 -94.11
C ALA A 63 43.54 34.22 -92.75
N ALA A 64 43.12 35.48 -92.74
CA ALA A 64 42.65 36.15 -91.53
C ALA A 64 41.37 35.51 -90.99
N LEU A 65 40.39 35.21 -91.85
CA LEU A 65 39.16 34.51 -91.45
C LEU A 65 39.46 33.11 -90.91
N SER A 66 40.38 32.36 -91.55
CA SER A 66 40.80 31.05 -91.06
C SER A 66 41.44 31.14 -89.67
N SER A 67 42.30 32.13 -89.42
CA SER A 67 42.88 32.35 -88.09
C SER A 67 41.82 32.63 -87.03
N VAL A 68 40.85 33.50 -87.32
CA VAL A 68 39.76 33.81 -86.38
C VAL A 68 38.93 32.56 -86.09
N VAL A 69 38.62 31.76 -87.11
CA VAL A 69 37.88 30.50 -86.91
C VAL A 69 38.67 29.51 -86.06
N ASP A 70 39.98 29.39 -86.29
CA ASP A 70 40.84 28.50 -85.49
C ASP A 70 40.92 28.96 -84.02
N ASP A 71 41.02 30.26 -83.77
CA ASP A 71 41.03 30.85 -82.43
C ASP A 71 39.69 30.66 -81.70
N GLU A 72 38.57 30.89 -82.37
CA GLU A 72 37.22 30.67 -81.81
C GLU A 72 36.97 29.18 -81.52
N LEU A 73 37.41 28.28 -82.42
CA LEU A 73 37.31 26.84 -82.18
C LEU A 73 38.20 26.40 -81.01
N ALA A 74 39.37 27.01 -80.83
CA ALA A 74 40.22 26.74 -79.68
C ALA A 74 39.57 27.24 -78.37
N SER A 75 38.98 28.43 -78.37
CA SER A 75 38.25 28.99 -77.22
C SER A 75 37.06 28.11 -76.85
N LEU A 76 36.19 27.76 -77.81
CA LEU A 76 35.03 26.90 -77.56
C LEU A 76 35.43 25.51 -77.04
N ARG A 77 36.54 24.93 -77.52
CA ARG A 77 37.06 23.67 -76.99
C ARG A 77 37.52 23.81 -75.54
N SER A 78 38.15 24.92 -75.19
CA SER A 78 38.54 25.23 -73.82
C SER A 78 37.32 25.36 -72.92
N ASP A 79 36.32 26.14 -73.32
CA ASP A 79 35.09 26.36 -72.55
C ASP A 79 34.31 25.05 -72.33
N VAL A 80 34.22 24.21 -73.37
CA VAL A 80 33.62 22.87 -73.25
C VAL A 80 34.42 21.98 -72.31
N GLY A 81 35.75 22.12 -72.26
CA GLY A 81 36.61 21.43 -71.30
C GLY A 81 36.27 21.82 -69.86
N VAL A 82 36.23 23.11 -69.57
CA VAL A 82 35.88 23.66 -68.25
C VAL A 82 34.48 23.21 -67.82
N LEU A 83 33.48 23.35 -68.70
CA LEU A 83 32.10 22.93 -68.39
C LEU A 83 32.01 21.42 -68.11
N ARG A 84 32.80 20.59 -68.79
CA ARG A 84 32.83 19.14 -68.50
C ARG A 84 33.42 18.85 -67.13
N GLU A 85 34.46 19.57 -66.72
CA GLU A 85 35.05 19.44 -65.38
C GLU A 85 34.07 19.90 -64.30
N GLU A 86 33.42 21.04 -64.49
CA GLU A 86 32.39 21.56 -63.56
C GLU A 86 31.21 20.58 -63.42
N VAL A 87 30.69 20.06 -64.52
CA VAL A 87 29.63 19.03 -64.49
C VAL A 87 30.13 17.76 -63.80
N GLY A 88 31.38 17.35 -64.04
CA GLY A 88 32.01 16.23 -63.35
C GLY A 88 32.01 16.41 -61.83
N HIS A 89 32.46 17.58 -61.35
CA HIS A 89 32.48 17.92 -59.94
C HIS A 89 31.08 17.98 -59.31
N LEU A 90 30.10 18.56 -60.01
CA LEU A 90 28.71 18.60 -59.52
C LEU A 90 28.12 17.19 -59.37
N VAL A 91 28.39 16.29 -60.32
CA VAL A 91 27.94 14.90 -60.24
C VAL A 91 28.60 14.15 -59.09
N GLU A 92 29.91 14.35 -58.88
CA GLU A 92 30.62 13.76 -57.74
C GLU A 92 30.11 14.26 -56.40
N SER A 93 29.88 15.57 -56.27
CA SER A 93 29.31 16.18 -55.07
C SER A 93 27.90 15.63 -54.78
N ALA A 94 27.02 15.60 -55.77
CA ALA A 94 25.68 15.06 -55.63
C ALA A 94 25.69 13.57 -55.24
N ARG A 95 26.64 12.79 -55.78
CA ARG A 95 26.82 11.38 -55.41
C ARG A 95 27.29 11.22 -53.97
N ALA A 96 28.20 12.07 -53.50
CA ALA A 96 28.68 12.06 -52.13
C ALA A 96 27.56 12.42 -51.14
N GLU A 97 26.77 13.47 -51.44
CA GLU A 97 25.60 13.86 -50.65
C GLU A 97 24.52 12.77 -50.62
N HIS A 98 24.22 12.15 -51.77
CA HIS A 98 23.27 11.04 -51.84
C HIS A 98 23.76 9.83 -51.02
N SER A 99 25.06 9.54 -51.03
CA SER A 99 25.64 8.47 -50.21
C SER A 99 25.54 8.80 -48.71
N SER A 100 25.80 10.04 -48.33
CA SER A 100 25.71 10.52 -46.95
C SER A 100 24.27 10.44 -46.42
N THR A 101 23.31 10.96 -47.19
CA THR A 101 21.88 10.92 -46.85
C THR A 101 21.35 9.48 -46.78
N ALA A 102 21.75 8.61 -47.70
CA ALA A 102 21.40 7.18 -47.65
C ALA A 102 21.95 6.51 -46.38
N SER A 103 23.19 6.84 -45.96
CA SER A 103 23.79 6.34 -44.73
C SER A 103 23.04 6.82 -43.48
N LEU A 104 22.66 8.10 -43.43
CA LEU A 104 21.88 8.66 -42.32
C LEU A 104 20.48 8.03 -42.22
N LEU A 105 19.82 7.79 -43.35
CA LEU A 105 18.53 7.09 -43.39
C LEU A 105 18.65 5.64 -42.92
N ALA A 106 19.70 4.93 -43.34
CA ALA A 106 19.97 3.57 -42.87
C ALA A 106 20.22 3.53 -41.36
N GLU A 107 20.99 4.49 -40.84
CA GLU A 107 21.26 4.59 -39.40
C GLU A 107 19.99 4.96 -38.60
N SER A 108 19.16 5.88 -39.11
CA SER A 108 17.87 6.24 -38.51
C SER A 108 16.95 5.02 -38.42
N ARG A 109 16.80 4.26 -39.51
CA ARG A 109 16.01 3.01 -39.51
C ARG A 109 16.55 1.98 -38.53
N ALA A 110 17.86 1.83 -38.43
CA ALA A 110 18.48 0.91 -37.47
C ALA A 110 18.26 1.35 -36.01
N ARG A 111 18.20 2.67 -35.73
CA ARG A 111 17.82 3.19 -34.40
C ARG A 111 16.34 2.95 -34.11
N GLU A 112 15.45 3.21 -35.07
CA GLU A 112 14.00 2.97 -34.93
C GLU A 112 13.70 1.50 -34.65
N MET A 113 14.30 0.56 -35.39
CA MET A 113 14.13 -0.87 -35.16
C MET A 113 14.56 -1.29 -33.75
N ARG A 114 15.72 -0.83 -33.28
CA ARG A 114 16.20 -1.10 -31.91
C ARG A 114 15.27 -0.51 -30.85
N ASN A 115 14.75 0.70 -31.07
CA ASN A 115 13.78 1.31 -30.16
C ASN A 115 12.47 0.52 -30.15
N ALA A 116 11.98 0.06 -31.31
CA ALA A 116 10.77 -0.76 -31.38
C ALA A 116 10.93 -2.10 -30.65
N GLU A 117 12.07 -2.78 -30.82
CA GLU A 117 12.42 -4.00 -30.09
C GLU A 117 12.47 -3.76 -28.58
N TRP A 118 13.15 -2.69 -28.14
CA TRP A 118 13.23 -2.33 -26.73
C TRP A 118 11.84 -2.02 -26.14
N VAL A 119 11.01 -1.25 -26.86
CA VAL A 119 9.63 -0.95 -26.45
C VAL A 119 8.83 -2.25 -26.31
N GLN A 120 8.88 -3.15 -27.29
CA GLN A 120 8.19 -4.44 -27.20
C GLN A 120 8.66 -5.28 -26.00
N GLN A 121 9.97 -5.36 -25.76
CA GLN A 121 10.51 -6.08 -24.60
C GLN A 121 10.07 -5.45 -23.27
N SER A 122 10.13 -4.11 -23.16
CA SER A 122 9.70 -3.39 -21.96
C SER A 122 8.20 -3.59 -21.69
N PHE A 123 7.35 -3.58 -22.72
CA PHE A 123 5.91 -3.84 -22.58
C PHE A 123 5.63 -5.29 -22.19
N ALA A 124 6.36 -6.25 -22.76
CA ALA A 124 6.24 -7.65 -22.38
C ALA A 124 6.61 -7.85 -20.90
N GLN A 125 7.72 -7.26 -20.46
CA GLN A 125 8.17 -7.30 -19.06
C GLN A 125 7.17 -6.63 -18.12
N ALA A 126 6.66 -5.44 -18.48
CA ALA A 126 5.64 -4.74 -17.70
C ALA A 126 4.36 -5.57 -17.59
N ARG A 127 3.93 -6.24 -18.67
CA ARG A 127 2.76 -7.12 -18.67
C ARG A 127 2.95 -8.33 -17.76
N GLU A 128 4.15 -8.91 -17.72
CA GLU A 128 4.48 -10.01 -16.82
C GLU A 128 4.51 -9.57 -15.35
N GLN A 129 5.08 -8.40 -15.05
CA GLN A 129 5.04 -7.81 -13.71
C GLN A 129 3.61 -7.53 -13.24
N VAL A 130 2.75 -7.00 -14.12
CA VAL A 130 1.33 -6.78 -13.80
C VAL A 130 0.61 -8.12 -13.56
N ALA A 131 0.92 -9.16 -14.33
CA ALA A 131 0.36 -10.49 -14.12
C ALA A 131 0.80 -11.08 -12.77
N GLN A 132 2.07 -10.90 -12.39
CA GLN A 132 2.58 -11.32 -11.08
C GLN A 132 1.89 -10.57 -9.94
N LEU A 133 1.79 -9.24 -10.02
CA LEU A 133 1.08 -8.44 -9.00
C LEU A 133 -0.39 -8.82 -8.87
N LYS A 134 -1.05 -9.20 -9.97
CA LYS A 134 -2.43 -9.72 -9.92
C LYS A 134 -2.53 -11.06 -9.19
N ARG A 135 -1.55 -11.95 -9.35
CA ARG A 135 -1.49 -13.22 -8.58
C ARG A 135 -1.24 -12.92 -7.11
N ASP A 136 -0.24 -12.12 -6.80
CA ASP A 136 0.10 -11.75 -5.41
C ASP A 136 -1.09 -11.09 -4.69
N LEU A 137 -1.84 -10.22 -5.39
CA LEU A 137 -3.06 -9.62 -4.86
C LEU A 137 -4.18 -10.65 -4.63
N SER A 138 -4.34 -11.60 -5.55
CA SER A 138 -5.30 -12.69 -5.40
C SER A 138 -4.96 -13.58 -4.20
N ASP A 139 -3.69 -13.92 -4.04
CA ASP A 139 -3.19 -14.76 -2.94
C ASP A 139 -3.33 -14.03 -1.60
N SER A 140 -2.97 -12.74 -1.54
CA SER A 140 -3.17 -11.91 -0.35
C SER A 140 -4.65 -11.78 0.01
N LYS A 141 -5.54 -11.62 -0.98
CA LYS A 141 -6.99 -11.61 -0.76
C LYS A 141 -7.49 -12.95 -0.21
N ALA A 142 -6.98 -14.07 -0.73
CA ALA A 142 -7.35 -15.40 -0.24
C ALA A 142 -6.90 -15.58 1.22
N GLN A 143 -5.67 -15.18 1.56
CA GLN A 143 -5.15 -15.22 2.93
C GLN A 143 -5.97 -14.34 3.88
N LEU A 144 -6.36 -13.13 3.47
CA LEU A 144 -7.22 -12.26 4.28
C LEU A 144 -8.62 -12.86 4.50
N LEU A 145 -9.19 -13.50 3.49
CA LEU A 145 -10.49 -14.18 3.63
C LEU A 145 -10.39 -15.40 4.56
N GLU A 146 -9.29 -16.17 4.48
CA GLU A 146 -9.03 -17.30 5.37
C GLU A 146 -8.82 -16.85 6.82
N ALA A 147 -8.01 -15.81 7.03
CA ALA A 147 -7.82 -15.19 8.34
C ALA A 147 -9.13 -14.61 8.90
N SER A 148 -9.92 -13.92 8.07
CA SER A 148 -11.24 -13.43 8.47
C SER A 148 -12.20 -14.57 8.85
N GLY A 149 -12.17 -15.68 8.11
CA GLY A 149 -12.95 -16.88 8.43
C GLY A 149 -12.54 -17.50 9.77
N SER A 150 -11.24 -17.65 9.98
CA SER A 150 -10.65 -18.13 11.24
C SER A 150 -11.01 -17.24 12.43
N HIS A 151 -10.90 -15.91 12.28
CA HIS A 151 -11.30 -14.95 13.31
C HIS A 151 -12.79 -15.01 13.62
N THR A 152 -13.64 -15.16 12.60
CA THR A 152 -15.09 -15.26 12.80
C THR A 152 -15.45 -16.54 13.56
N ALA A 153 -14.77 -17.66 13.25
CA ALA A 153 -14.92 -18.91 13.99
C ALA A 153 -14.45 -18.76 15.45
N ALA A 154 -13.27 -18.17 15.69
CA ALA A 154 -12.73 -17.94 17.03
C ALA A 154 -13.61 -17.00 17.88
N VAL A 155 -14.17 -15.95 17.28
CA VAL A 155 -15.12 -15.05 17.96
C VAL A 155 -16.42 -15.78 18.31
N SER A 156 -16.91 -16.64 17.40
CA SER A 156 -18.11 -17.44 17.66
C SER A 156 -17.87 -18.42 18.81
N GLU A 157 -16.74 -19.12 18.84
CA GLU A 157 -16.34 -20.02 19.93
C GLU A 157 -16.17 -19.27 21.26
N LEU A 158 -15.51 -18.10 21.25
CA LEU A 158 -15.41 -17.24 22.42
C LEU A 158 -16.80 -16.80 22.92
N SER A 159 -17.70 -16.40 22.03
CA SER A 159 -19.06 -16.00 22.43
C SER A 159 -19.84 -17.15 23.05
N SER A 160 -19.70 -18.38 22.52
CA SER A 160 -20.30 -19.59 23.07
C SER A 160 -19.76 -19.89 24.47
N ASN A 161 -18.43 -19.87 24.63
CA ASN A 161 -17.78 -20.10 25.91
C ASN A 161 -18.13 -19.01 26.94
N LEU A 162 -18.33 -17.76 26.51
CA LEU A 162 -18.80 -16.70 27.39
C LEU A 162 -20.25 -16.93 27.84
N ALA A 163 -21.13 -17.37 26.94
CA ALA A 163 -22.50 -17.70 27.29
C ALA A 163 -22.58 -18.85 28.31
N GLU A 164 -21.75 -19.87 28.16
CA GLU A 164 -21.65 -20.99 29.10
C GLU A 164 -21.15 -20.54 30.49
N VAL A 165 -20.10 -19.71 30.53
CA VAL A 165 -19.60 -19.14 31.80
C VAL A 165 -20.66 -18.27 32.48
N VAL A 166 -21.39 -17.45 31.71
CA VAL A 166 -22.48 -16.61 32.27
C VAL A 166 -23.62 -17.48 32.80
N ALA A 167 -23.96 -18.58 32.13
CA ALA A 167 -24.97 -19.54 32.61
C ALA A 167 -24.52 -20.23 33.90
N SER A 168 -23.30 -20.78 33.93
CA SER A 168 -22.73 -21.42 35.12
C SER A 168 -22.63 -20.46 36.31
N THR A 169 -22.24 -19.20 36.06
CA THR A 169 -22.20 -18.17 37.11
C THR A 169 -23.60 -17.86 37.67
N ARG A 170 -24.64 -17.84 36.83
CA ARG A 170 -26.02 -17.66 37.29
C ARG A 170 -26.52 -18.83 38.11
N GLU A 171 -26.22 -20.06 37.71
CA GLU A 171 -26.57 -21.27 38.47
C GLU A 171 -25.89 -21.27 39.84
N LEU A 172 -24.59 -20.97 39.90
CA LEU A 172 -23.85 -20.85 41.17
C LEU A 172 -24.42 -19.74 42.07
N GLN A 173 -24.82 -18.60 41.51
CA GLN A 173 -25.47 -17.53 42.28
C GLN A 173 -26.85 -17.93 42.80
N GLN A 174 -27.65 -18.68 42.03
CA GLN A 174 -28.93 -19.21 42.49
C GLN A 174 -28.74 -20.25 43.60
N GLN A 175 -27.78 -21.17 43.44
CA GLN A 175 -27.41 -22.17 44.44
C GLN A 175 -26.97 -21.50 45.74
N ALA A 176 -26.13 -20.47 45.66
CA ALA A 176 -25.66 -19.72 46.83
C ALA A 176 -26.82 -19.01 47.57
N ARG A 177 -27.79 -18.42 46.83
CA ARG A 177 -28.97 -17.80 47.43
C ARG A 177 -29.85 -18.83 48.14
N ALA A 178 -30.17 -19.94 47.48
CA ALA A 178 -30.97 -21.02 48.05
C ALA A 178 -30.31 -21.62 49.30
N ASN A 179 -28.98 -21.82 49.28
CA ASN A 179 -28.23 -22.27 50.45
C ASN A 179 -28.25 -21.23 51.58
N SER A 180 -28.14 -19.94 51.28
CA SER A 180 -28.19 -18.89 52.31
C SER A 180 -29.57 -18.79 52.98
N GLU A 181 -30.66 -18.98 52.21
CA GLU A 181 -32.02 -18.99 52.73
C GLU A 181 -32.27 -20.23 53.60
N GLY A 182 -31.79 -21.39 53.16
CA GLY A 182 -31.84 -22.64 53.94
C GLY A 182 -31.06 -22.54 55.26
N VAL A 183 -29.85 -21.97 55.24
CA VAL A 183 -29.05 -21.75 56.46
C VAL A 183 -29.73 -20.73 57.38
N SER A 184 -30.21 -19.60 56.86
CA SER A 184 -30.92 -18.57 57.63
C SER A 184 -32.16 -19.14 58.34
N GLY A 185 -33.01 -19.89 57.61
CA GLY A 185 -34.21 -20.52 58.17
C GLY A 185 -33.89 -21.54 59.27
N ASN A 186 -32.90 -22.41 59.04
CA ASN A 186 -32.47 -23.38 60.05
C ASN A 186 -31.87 -22.71 61.29
N THR A 187 -31.10 -21.63 61.12
CA THR A 187 -30.49 -20.92 62.24
C THR A 187 -31.55 -20.23 63.10
N ALA A 188 -32.53 -19.57 62.46
CA ALA A 188 -33.64 -18.92 63.15
C ALA A 188 -34.50 -19.92 63.95
N ALA A 189 -34.86 -21.07 63.35
CA ALA A 189 -35.64 -22.10 64.02
C ALA A 189 -34.91 -22.67 65.26
N ARG A 190 -33.60 -22.87 65.16
CA ARG A 190 -32.79 -23.39 66.27
C ARG A 190 -32.61 -22.38 67.41
N ILE A 191 -32.49 -21.08 67.12
CA ILE A 191 -32.42 -20.03 68.15
C ILE A 191 -33.71 -20.00 68.98
N VAL A 192 -34.88 -20.10 68.34
CA VAL A 192 -36.18 -20.13 69.02
C VAL A 192 -36.27 -21.35 69.96
N ALA A 193 -35.95 -22.55 69.45
CA ALA A 193 -35.99 -23.77 70.26
C ALA A 193 -35.03 -23.71 71.47
N THR A 194 -33.84 -23.13 71.30
CA THR A 194 -32.87 -22.96 72.39
C THR A 194 -33.37 -21.96 73.44
N GLY A 195 -34.05 -20.89 73.00
CA GLY A 195 -34.65 -19.89 73.89
C GLY A 195 -35.87 -20.39 74.69
N GLU A 196 -36.59 -21.39 74.20
CA GLU A 196 -37.68 -22.06 74.92
C GLU A 196 -37.14 -23.05 75.96
N ASN A 197 -36.13 -23.85 75.61
CA ASN A 197 -35.48 -24.78 76.54
C ASN A 197 -34.83 -24.05 77.71
N ARG A 198 -34.20 -22.90 77.48
CA ARG A 198 -33.61 -22.07 78.54
C ARG A 198 -34.66 -21.58 79.56
N ARG A 199 -35.84 -21.16 79.08
CA ARG A 199 -36.93 -20.70 79.97
C ARG A 199 -37.52 -21.82 80.82
N ARG A 200 -37.57 -23.06 80.30
CA ARG A 200 -37.98 -24.24 81.08
C ARG A 200 -36.97 -24.58 82.17
N LEU A 201 -35.68 -24.57 81.83
CA LEU A 201 -34.58 -24.74 82.79
C LEU A 201 -34.59 -23.71 83.93
N GLU A 202 -34.80 -22.44 83.61
CA GLU A 202 -34.91 -21.37 84.61
C GLU A 202 -36.11 -21.58 85.55
N HIS A 203 -37.22 -22.13 85.04
CA HIS A 203 -38.40 -22.45 85.85
C HIS A 203 -38.16 -23.65 86.78
N GLU A 204 -37.59 -24.74 86.26
CA GLU A 204 -37.29 -25.96 87.04
C GLU A 204 -36.24 -25.71 88.12
N ALA A 205 -35.19 -24.94 87.83
CA ALA A 205 -34.19 -24.54 88.83
C ALA A 205 -34.83 -23.75 89.99
N LYS A 206 -35.77 -22.86 89.67
CA LYS A 206 -36.50 -22.08 90.67
C LYS A 206 -37.39 -22.97 91.55
N VAL A 207 -38.07 -23.95 90.96
CA VAL A 207 -38.89 -24.92 91.71
C VAL A 207 -38.02 -25.78 92.65
N ALA A 208 -36.84 -26.21 92.20
CA ALA A 208 -35.90 -26.95 93.04
C ALA A 208 -35.37 -26.11 94.22
N GLU A 209 -35.11 -24.82 93.98
CA GLU A 209 -34.63 -23.90 95.01
C GLU A 209 -35.72 -23.53 96.03
N GLU A 210 -36.96 -23.37 95.59
CA GLU A 210 -38.13 -23.21 96.46
C GLU A 210 -38.37 -24.46 97.33
N ALA A 211 -38.31 -25.66 96.75
CA ALA A 211 -38.46 -26.92 97.48
C ALA A 211 -37.33 -27.13 98.52
N ARG A 212 -36.10 -26.74 98.20
CA ARG A 212 -34.98 -26.75 99.15
C ARG A 212 -35.19 -25.75 100.28
N GLY A 213 -35.72 -24.57 99.97
CA GLY A 213 -36.06 -23.55 100.97
C GLY A 213 -37.19 -23.97 101.92
N ASP A 214 -38.20 -24.69 101.41
CA ASP A 214 -39.28 -25.26 102.22
C ASP A 214 -38.75 -26.30 103.21
N LEU A 215 -37.93 -27.23 102.73
CA LEU A 215 -37.27 -28.24 103.58
C LEU A 215 -36.42 -27.60 104.69
N GLN A 216 -35.63 -26.58 104.35
CA GLN A 216 -34.77 -25.90 105.32
C GLN A 216 -35.61 -25.21 106.41
N ARG A 217 -36.72 -24.56 106.02
CA ARG A 217 -37.65 -23.93 106.97
C ARG A 217 -38.31 -24.95 107.90
N GLU A 218 -38.66 -26.13 107.41
CA GLU A 218 -39.22 -27.20 108.25
C GLU A 218 -38.17 -27.76 109.23
N ILE A 219 -36.93 -27.98 108.78
CA ILE A 219 -35.81 -28.39 109.65
C ILE A 219 -35.59 -27.35 110.76
N ASP A 220 -35.54 -26.07 110.40
CA ASP A 220 -35.35 -24.98 111.37
C ASP A 220 -36.53 -24.92 112.37
N ALA A 221 -37.76 -25.14 111.91
CA ALA A 221 -38.95 -25.21 112.77
C ALA A 221 -38.90 -26.38 113.76
N LEU A 222 -38.39 -27.55 113.35
CA LEU A 222 -38.20 -28.69 114.24
C LEU A 222 -37.07 -28.48 115.23
N VAL A 223 -35.97 -27.87 114.81
CA VAL A 223 -34.89 -27.46 115.72
C VAL A 223 -35.44 -26.48 116.76
N ALA A 224 -36.22 -25.48 116.34
CA ALA A 224 -36.89 -24.54 117.24
C ALA A 224 -37.87 -25.23 118.20
N TRP A 225 -38.75 -26.11 117.71
CA TRP A 225 -39.67 -26.89 118.54
C TRP A 225 -38.93 -27.75 119.57
N SER A 226 -37.87 -28.46 119.14
CA SER A 226 -37.09 -29.32 120.03
C SER A 226 -36.41 -28.53 121.16
N THR A 227 -35.95 -27.30 120.86
CA THR A 227 -35.22 -26.45 121.80
C THR A 227 -36.13 -25.65 122.71
N GLN A 228 -37.27 -25.16 122.20
CA GLN A 228 -38.18 -24.28 122.93
C GLN A 228 -39.31 -25.03 123.65
N GLU A 229 -39.79 -26.16 123.12
CA GLU A 229 -40.93 -26.88 123.67
C GLU A 229 -40.54 -28.25 124.25
N ALA A 230 -39.90 -29.12 123.47
CA ALA A 230 -39.68 -30.50 123.89
C ALA A 230 -38.67 -30.63 125.05
N ARG A 231 -37.51 -29.97 124.95
CA ARG A 231 -36.47 -30.03 125.99
C ARG A 231 -36.90 -29.44 127.34
N PRO A 232 -37.54 -28.26 127.40
CA PRO A 232 -38.01 -27.70 128.67
C PRO A 232 -39.15 -28.50 129.31
N GLN A 233 -40.05 -29.08 128.51
CA GLN A 233 -41.11 -29.95 129.01
C GLN A 233 -40.55 -31.28 129.55
N LEU A 234 -39.56 -31.88 128.88
CA LEU A 234 -38.83 -33.05 129.39
C LEU A 234 -38.13 -32.76 130.72
N ALA A 235 -37.50 -31.58 130.87
CA ALA A 235 -36.88 -31.18 132.13
C ALA A 235 -37.91 -31.05 133.27
N ARG A 236 -39.09 -30.46 133.00
CA ARG A 236 -40.19 -30.35 133.99
C ARG A 236 -40.81 -31.69 134.37
N LEU A 237 -40.89 -32.63 133.42
CA LEU A 237 -41.44 -33.97 133.64
C LEU A 237 -40.49 -34.89 134.40
N ALA A 238 -39.17 -34.73 134.20
CA ALA A 238 -38.15 -35.43 134.98
C ALA A 238 -38.21 -35.09 136.48
N ASP A 239 -38.56 -33.85 136.83
CA ASP A 239 -38.70 -33.39 138.22
C ASP A 239 -40.02 -33.82 138.89
N THR A 240 -41.03 -34.22 138.12
CA THR A 240 -42.40 -34.48 138.63
C THR A 240 -42.86 -35.93 138.55
N GLY A 241 -42.07 -36.84 137.97
CA GLY A 241 -42.33 -38.29 137.97
C GLY A 241 -43.59 -38.73 137.20
N GLY A 242 -44.18 -37.87 136.37
CA GLY A 242 -45.42 -38.16 135.64
C GLY A 242 -45.19 -38.92 134.34
N LEU A 243 -45.45 -40.23 134.34
CA LEU A 243 -45.36 -41.11 133.17
C LEU A 243 -46.28 -40.66 132.00
N ASP A 244 -47.49 -40.16 132.30
CA ASP A 244 -48.47 -39.75 131.28
C ASP A 244 -47.99 -38.55 130.45
N GLY A 245 -47.28 -37.60 131.07
CA GLY A 245 -46.73 -36.44 130.36
C GLY A 245 -45.56 -36.79 129.45
N VAL A 246 -44.74 -37.76 129.85
CA VAL A 246 -43.65 -38.29 129.01
C VAL A 246 -44.23 -39.04 127.81
N GLN A 247 -45.33 -39.76 127.99
CA GLN A 247 -45.99 -40.50 126.91
C GLN A 247 -46.68 -39.56 125.91
N ALA A 248 -47.34 -38.48 126.38
CA ALA A 248 -47.89 -37.46 125.50
C ALA A 248 -46.82 -36.71 124.70
N LEU A 249 -45.66 -36.43 125.32
CA LEU A 249 -44.54 -35.77 124.65
C LEU A 249 -43.83 -36.70 123.66
N ALA A 250 -43.72 -37.99 123.97
CA ALA A 250 -43.23 -39.00 123.03
C ALA A 250 -44.19 -39.17 121.84
N GLN A 251 -45.50 -39.13 122.07
CA GLN A 251 -46.49 -39.20 121.00
C GLN A 251 -46.44 -37.95 120.10
N SER A 252 -46.34 -36.76 120.69
CA SER A 252 -46.18 -35.50 119.94
C SER A 252 -44.87 -35.46 119.14
N ALA A 253 -43.77 -35.95 119.72
CA ALA A 253 -42.49 -36.12 119.02
C ALA A 253 -42.59 -37.14 117.88
N HIS A 254 -43.36 -38.22 118.08
CA HIS A 254 -43.60 -39.22 117.05
C HIS A 254 -44.43 -38.65 115.90
N ASP A 255 -45.48 -37.87 116.19
CA ASP A 255 -46.31 -37.22 115.19
C ASP A 255 -45.50 -36.15 114.41
N HIS A 256 -44.63 -35.39 115.08
CA HIS A 256 -43.70 -34.45 114.42
C HIS A 256 -42.63 -35.14 113.59
N ALA A 257 -42.12 -36.29 114.05
CA ALA A 257 -41.19 -37.10 113.26
C ALA A 257 -41.89 -37.72 112.04
N ALA A 258 -43.15 -38.14 112.16
CA ALA A 258 -43.93 -38.70 111.07
C ALA A 258 -44.26 -37.65 110.00
N THR A 259 -44.65 -36.44 110.38
CA THR A 259 -44.88 -35.33 109.43
C THR A 259 -43.59 -34.90 108.75
N LEU A 260 -42.48 -34.80 109.48
CA LEU A 260 -41.16 -34.54 108.88
C LEU A 260 -40.76 -35.65 107.90
N GLN A 261 -40.98 -36.91 108.26
CA GLN A 261 -40.59 -38.01 107.39
C GLN A 261 -41.43 -38.03 106.11
N GLN A 262 -42.71 -37.67 106.17
CA GLN A 262 -43.55 -37.48 104.98
C GLN A 262 -43.10 -36.28 104.15
N SER A 263 -42.78 -35.14 104.76
CA SER A 263 -42.33 -33.95 104.03
C SER A 263 -40.94 -34.16 103.39
N HIS A 264 -40.04 -34.85 104.09
CA HIS A 264 -38.74 -35.27 103.57
C HIS A 264 -38.88 -36.20 102.37
N GLN A 265 -39.74 -37.22 102.44
CA GLN A 265 -39.99 -38.12 101.31
C GLN A 265 -40.61 -37.39 100.12
N ALA A 266 -41.55 -36.46 100.35
CA ALA A 266 -42.16 -35.66 99.29
C ALA A 266 -41.14 -34.70 98.62
N ALA A 267 -40.24 -34.13 99.40
CA ALA A 267 -39.21 -33.24 98.87
C ALA A 267 -38.05 -33.99 98.20
N GLU A 268 -37.65 -35.16 98.70
CA GLU A 268 -36.71 -36.06 98.03
C GLU A 268 -37.25 -36.51 96.67
N GLN A 269 -38.55 -36.81 96.57
CA GLN A 269 -39.18 -37.12 95.28
C GLN A 269 -39.15 -35.92 94.33
N LYS A 270 -39.48 -34.71 94.80
CA LYS A 270 -39.41 -33.49 93.98
C LYS A 270 -37.97 -33.19 93.52
N LEU A 271 -36.98 -33.34 94.40
CA LEU A 271 -35.56 -33.16 94.08
C LEU A 271 -35.06 -34.23 93.10
N SER A 272 -35.49 -35.48 93.25
CA SER A 272 -35.16 -36.56 92.32
C SER A 272 -35.69 -36.29 90.92
N VAL A 273 -36.95 -35.86 90.79
CA VAL A 273 -37.56 -35.52 89.50
C VAL A 273 -36.85 -34.32 88.88
N ALA A 274 -36.62 -33.25 89.66
CA ALA A 274 -35.89 -32.08 89.17
C ALA A 274 -34.45 -32.41 88.76
N SER A 275 -33.75 -33.29 89.50
CA SER A 275 -32.39 -33.71 89.15
C SER A 275 -32.36 -34.54 87.86
N GLU A 276 -33.35 -35.40 87.63
CA GLU A 276 -33.42 -36.20 86.41
C GLU A 276 -33.73 -35.32 85.19
N GLU A 277 -34.66 -34.37 85.31
CA GLU A 277 -34.96 -33.39 84.26
C GLU A 277 -33.78 -32.46 83.96
N LEU A 278 -33.08 -31.97 84.98
CA LEU A 278 -31.83 -31.21 84.81
C LEU A 278 -30.75 -32.02 84.08
N SER A 279 -30.66 -33.33 84.32
CA SER A 279 -29.72 -34.20 83.59
C SER A 279 -30.09 -34.35 82.11
N ARG A 280 -31.39 -34.54 81.80
CA ARG A 280 -31.87 -34.62 80.42
C ARG A 280 -31.66 -33.30 79.68
N HIS A 281 -31.84 -32.17 80.36
CA HIS A 281 -31.57 -30.86 79.79
C HIS A 281 -30.08 -30.59 79.58
N ARG A 282 -29.20 -31.06 80.47
CA ARG A 282 -27.75 -31.03 80.26
C ARG A 282 -27.36 -31.78 78.97
N ASP A 283 -27.89 -32.98 78.77
CA ASP A 283 -27.60 -33.77 77.57
C ASP A 283 -28.13 -33.10 76.29
N ALA A 284 -29.31 -32.47 76.36
CA ALA A 284 -29.85 -31.69 75.24
C ALA A 284 -29.00 -30.46 74.91
N ILE A 285 -28.42 -29.78 75.91
CA ILE A 285 -27.50 -28.64 75.69
C ILE A 285 -26.22 -29.11 75.01
N VAL A 286 -25.63 -30.23 75.42
CA VAL A 286 -24.44 -30.80 74.77
C VAL A 286 -24.71 -31.07 73.29
N LEU A 287 -25.88 -31.64 72.97
CA LEU A 287 -26.27 -31.91 71.59
C LEU A 287 -26.43 -30.64 70.75
N VAL A 288 -26.92 -29.55 71.35
CA VAL A 288 -27.01 -28.23 70.71
C VAL A 288 -25.62 -27.64 70.44
N VAL A 289 -24.67 -27.79 71.37
CA VAL A 289 -23.29 -27.31 71.20
C VAL A 289 -22.60 -28.06 70.05
N ASP A 290 -22.66 -29.40 70.05
CA ASP A 290 -22.05 -30.22 68.99
C ASP A 290 -22.61 -29.87 67.60
N THR A 291 -23.90 -29.57 67.52
CA THR A 291 -24.55 -29.19 66.27
C THR A 291 -24.28 -27.74 65.86
N VAL A 292 -23.90 -26.85 66.77
CA VAL A 292 -23.39 -25.49 66.44
C VAL A 292 -21.95 -25.56 65.95
N ASP A 293 -21.13 -26.42 66.55
CA ASP A 293 -19.75 -26.65 66.11
C ASP A 293 -19.70 -27.29 64.72
N ASN A 294 -20.60 -28.23 64.43
CA ASN A 294 -20.75 -28.81 63.09
C ASN A 294 -21.19 -27.74 62.07
N LEU A 295 -22.19 -26.90 62.39
CA LEU A 295 -22.64 -25.83 61.49
C LEU A 295 -21.52 -24.81 61.21
N SER A 296 -20.73 -24.49 62.23
CA SER A 296 -19.60 -23.56 62.09
C SER A 296 -18.50 -24.13 61.19
N ARG A 297 -18.25 -25.44 61.24
CA ARG A 297 -17.36 -26.13 60.30
C ARG A 297 -17.89 -26.09 58.87
N ASP A 298 -19.18 -26.34 58.66
CA ASP A 298 -19.79 -26.33 57.32
C ASP A 298 -19.80 -24.93 56.68
N ILE A 299 -20.04 -23.88 57.47
CA ILE A 299 -19.96 -22.48 57.02
C ILE A 299 -18.52 -22.14 56.59
N LYS A 300 -17.52 -22.62 57.33
CA LYS A 300 -16.12 -22.38 57.00
C LYS A 300 -15.70 -23.10 55.71
N ALA A 301 -16.12 -24.35 55.54
CA ALA A 301 -15.87 -25.13 54.32
C ALA A 301 -16.54 -24.50 53.08
N THR A 302 -17.76 -23.98 53.23
CA THR A 302 -18.44 -23.27 52.12
C THR A 302 -17.80 -21.93 51.77
N GLN A 303 -17.28 -21.17 52.75
CA GLN A 303 -16.51 -19.95 52.49
C GLN A 303 -15.19 -20.24 51.75
N GLU A 304 -14.46 -21.28 52.14
CA GLU A 304 -13.21 -21.69 51.48
C GLU A 304 -13.49 -22.16 50.03
N GLY A 305 -14.56 -22.94 49.82
CA GLY A 305 -14.99 -23.37 48.48
C GLY A 305 -15.36 -22.20 47.56
N LEU A 306 -16.17 -21.24 48.04
CA LEU A 306 -16.53 -20.03 47.28
C LEU A 306 -15.32 -19.13 46.99
N GLY A 307 -14.38 -19.01 47.94
CA GLY A 307 -13.14 -18.27 47.76
C GLY A 307 -12.25 -18.86 46.66
N SER A 308 -12.13 -20.19 46.61
CA SER A 308 -11.37 -20.88 45.55
C SER A 308 -12.01 -20.70 44.16
N GLY A 309 -13.33 -20.86 44.03
CA GLY A 309 -14.03 -20.72 42.76
C GLY A 309 -14.00 -19.28 42.21
N LEU A 310 -14.08 -18.27 43.07
CA LEU A 310 -13.92 -16.88 42.65
C LEU A 310 -12.49 -16.55 42.21
N SER A 311 -11.48 -17.20 42.79
CA SER A 311 -10.09 -17.05 42.36
C SER A 311 -9.87 -17.66 40.97
N GLU A 312 -10.40 -18.86 40.72
CA GLU A 312 -10.34 -19.53 39.42
C GLU A 312 -11.02 -18.70 38.31
N VAL A 313 -12.22 -18.19 38.57
CA VAL A 313 -12.95 -17.34 37.61
C VAL A 313 -12.17 -16.06 37.29
N ARG A 314 -11.50 -15.48 38.29
CA ARG A 314 -10.66 -14.29 38.11
C ARG A 314 -9.42 -14.59 37.27
N GLU A 315 -8.78 -15.73 37.51
CA GLU A 315 -7.59 -16.17 36.77
C GLU A 315 -7.92 -16.44 35.29
N VAL A 316 -9.04 -17.12 35.01
CA VAL A 316 -9.54 -17.33 33.65
C VAL A 316 -9.90 -16.01 32.96
N SER A 317 -10.53 -15.08 33.67
CA SER A 317 -10.83 -13.74 33.15
C SER A 317 -9.55 -12.96 32.79
N ASP A 318 -8.53 -12.98 33.65
CA ASP A 318 -7.26 -12.30 33.42
C ASP A 318 -6.46 -12.93 32.27
N GLN A 319 -6.55 -14.25 32.11
CA GLN A 319 -5.93 -14.96 30.99
C GLN A 319 -6.60 -14.59 29.66
N ARG A 320 -7.93 -14.44 29.68
CA ARG A 320 -8.74 -14.05 28.51
C ARG A 320 -8.53 -12.58 28.12
N ALA A 321 -8.40 -11.67 29.10
CA ALA A 321 -8.04 -10.28 28.87
C ALA A 321 -6.66 -10.16 28.17
N ARG A 322 -5.68 -10.95 28.63
CA ARG A 322 -4.33 -11.00 28.02
C ARG A 322 -4.34 -11.53 26.58
N LEU A 323 -5.18 -12.52 26.26
CA LEU A 323 -5.33 -13.00 24.88
C LEU A 323 -5.94 -11.92 23.97
N MET A 324 -6.93 -11.19 24.46
CA MET A 324 -7.58 -10.12 23.72
C MET A 324 -6.62 -8.94 23.47
N GLU A 325 -5.79 -8.58 24.45
CA GLU A 325 -4.75 -7.56 24.33
C GLU A 325 -3.69 -7.92 23.27
N ARG A 326 -3.27 -9.20 23.20
CA ARG A 326 -2.36 -9.69 22.15
C ARG A 326 -3.00 -9.63 20.76
N ALA A 327 -4.27 -10.02 20.63
CA ALA A 327 -5.00 -9.95 19.36
C ALA A 327 -5.13 -8.51 18.86
N CYS A 328 -5.49 -7.57 19.74
CA CYS A 328 -5.54 -6.14 19.43
C CYS A 328 -4.16 -5.59 19.02
N SER A 329 -3.09 -6.00 19.70
CA SER A 329 -1.72 -5.59 19.36
C SER A 329 -1.30 -6.10 17.98
N HIS A 330 -1.66 -7.34 17.63
CA HIS A 330 -1.37 -7.92 16.31
C HIS A 330 -2.11 -7.18 15.19
N LEU A 331 -3.42 -6.93 15.37
CA LEU A 331 -4.23 -6.16 14.44
C LEU A 331 -3.71 -4.73 14.25
N SER A 332 -3.22 -4.10 15.32
CA SER A 332 -2.57 -2.78 15.21
C SER A 332 -1.33 -2.84 14.33
N GLY A 333 -0.49 -3.86 14.49
CA GLY A 333 0.71 -4.06 13.67
C GLY A 333 0.38 -4.28 12.19
N GLU A 334 -0.65 -5.07 11.88
CA GLU A 334 -1.11 -5.27 10.49
C GLU A 334 -1.67 -3.99 9.87
N CYS A 335 -2.42 -3.19 10.64
CA CYS A 335 -2.91 -1.88 10.21
C CYS A 335 -1.77 -0.91 9.88
N ASP A 336 -0.69 -0.93 10.67
CA ASP A 336 0.49 -0.11 10.42
C ASP A 336 1.25 -0.57 9.19
N ALA A 337 1.37 -1.89 8.96
CA ALA A 337 1.96 -2.46 7.75
C ALA A 337 1.16 -2.09 6.49
N LEU A 338 -0.18 -2.12 6.56
CA LEU A 338 -1.06 -1.68 5.48
C LEU A 338 -0.90 -0.19 5.19
N ARG A 339 -0.88 0.66 6.23
CA ARG A 339 -0.63 2.11 6.06
C ARG A 339 0.74 2.40 5.44
N TYR A 340 1.76 1.62 5.78
CA TYR A 340 3.06 1.73 5.15
C TYR A 340 3.01 1.31 3.67
N GLY A 341 2.31 0.22 3.35
CA GLY A 341 2.07 -0.24 1.98
C GLY A 341 1.37 0.79 1.10
N ILE A 342 0.30 1.43 1.62
CA ILE A 342 -0.45 2.49 0.92
C ILE A 342 0.46 3.69 0.63
N ARG A 343 1.18 4.20 1.64
CA ARG A 343 2.11 5.33 1.45
C ARG A 343 3.18 5.04 0.40
N ARG A 344 3.69 3.81 0.38
CA ARG A 344 4.68 3.38 -0.63
C ARG A 344 4.07 3.26 -2.02
N GLY A 345 2.78 2.91 -2.12
CA GLY A 345 2.03 2.92 -3.38
C GLY A 345 1.83 4.34 -3.91
N GLU A 346 1.38 5.27 -3.06
CA GLU A 346 1.21 6.69 -3.39
C GLU A 346 2.52 7.31 -3.89
N GLN A 347 3.63 7.03 -3.20
CA GLN A 347 4.96 7.50 -3.60
C GLN A 347 5.35 7.02 -5.01
N ARG A 348 5.10 5.74 -5.34
CA ARG A 348 5.36 5.22 -6.70
C ARG A 348 4.46 5.84 -7.75
N THR A 349 3.19 6.10 -7.43
CA THR A 349 2.29 6.79 -8.38
C THR A 349 2.74 8.22 -8.65
N GLN A 350 3.32 8.89 -7.65
CA GLN A 350 3.87 10.22 -7.80
C GLN A 350 5.15 10.22 -8.64
N GLU A 351 6.06 9.28 -8.38
CA GLU A 351 7.27 9.06 -9.22
C GLU A 351 6.89 8.74 -10.68
N GLN A 352 5.83 7.96 -10.91
CA GLN A 352 5.30 7.70 -12.25
C GLN A 352 4.73 8.96 -12.92
N ALA A 353 3.99 9.78 -12.19
CA ALA A 353 3.46 11.05 -12.71
C ALA A 353 4.59 12.02 -13.09
N GLU A 354 5.64 12.10 -12.27
CA GLU A 354 6.84 12.89 -12.56
C GLU A 354 7.58 12.37 -13.80
N ALA A 355 7.74 11.05 -13.93
CA ALA A 355 8.34 10.44 -15.11
C ALA A 355 7.53 10.71 -16.40
N VAL A 356 6.20 10.67 -16.32
CA VAL A 356 5.31 11.02 -17.44
C VAL A 356 5.44 12.51 -17.78
N GLY A 357 5.52 13.40 -16.79
CA GLY A 357 5.75 14.83 -17.02
C GLY A 357 7.09 15.11 -17.70
N LEU A 358 8.16 14.43 -17.29
CA LEU A 358 9.47 14.54 -17.93
C LEU A 358 9.46 14.02 -19.38
N LEU A 359 8.75 12.93 -19.66
CA LEU A 359 8.58 12.41 -21.02
C LEU A 359 7.82 13.39 -21.92
N GLN A 360 6.76 14.04 -21.40
CA GLN A 360 6.02 15.06 -22.14
C GLN A 360 6.89 16.30 -22.43
N LEU A 361 7.72 16.72 -21.48
CA LEU A 361 8.70 17.80 -21.66
C LEU A 361 9.73 17.45 -22.73
N ALA A 362 10.24 16.21 -22.73
CA ALA A 362 11.16 15.73 -23.74
C ALA A 362 10.53 15.67 -25.13
N GLN A 363 9.27 15.22 -25.24
CA GLN A 363 8.51 15.22 -26.50
C GLN A 363 8.24 16.64 -27.01
N GLY A 364 7.86 17.57 -26.12
CA GLY A 364 7.66 18.98 -26.48
C GLY A 364 8.94 19.61 -27.03
N ARG A 365 10.08 19.40 -26.34
CA ARG A 365 11.39 19.84 -26.84
C ARG A 365 11.74 19.18 -28.18
N SER A 366 11.52 17.88 -28.33
CA SER A 366 11.77 17.19 -29.60
C SER A 366 10.97 17.81 -30.76
N ALA A 367 9.72 18.21 -30.52
CA ALA A 367 8.88 18.86 -31.51
C ALA A 367 9.35 20.29 -31.85
N GLU A 368 9.83 21.04 -30.87
CA GLU A 368 10.46 22.35 -31.08
C GLU A 368 11.72 22.26 -31.93
N TRP A 369 12.58 21.26 -31.65
CA TRP A 369 13.79 21.00 -32.43
C TRP A 369 13.45 20.57 -33.86
N GLN A 370 12.41 19.75 -34.05
CA GLN A 370 11.92 19.40 -35.38
C GLN A 370 11.46 20.62 -36.16
N LYS A 371 10.65 21.50 -35.56
CA LYS A 371 10.24 22.76 -36.20
C LYS A 371 11.41 23.68 -36.54
N ALA A 372 12.37 23.82 -35.64
CA ALA A 372 13.57 24.61 -35.89
C ALA A 372 14.36 24.04 -37.08
N SER A 373 14.52 22.71 -37.15
CA SER A 373 15.20 22.06 -38.27
C SER A 373 14.45 22.20 -39.59
N GLU A 374 13.12 22.12 -39.58
CA GLU A 374 12.30 22.34 -40.79
C GLU A 374 12.41 23.79 -41.27
N GLN A 375 12.50 24.75 -40.34
CA GLN A 375 12.65 26.15 -40.65
C GLN A 375 14.04 26.46 -41.24
N GLU A 376 15.12 25.94 -40.65
CA GLU A 376 16.48 26.04 -41.21
C GLU A 376 16.57 25.41 -42.62
N VAL A 377 15.98 24.22 -42.81
CA VAL A 377 15.94 23.58 -44.14
C VAL A 377 15.14 24.41 -45.14
N SER A 378 14.06 25.06 -44.70
CA SER A 378 13.27 25.95 -45.55
C SER A 378 14.04 27.23 -45.92
N GLU A 379 14.80 27.81 -44.99
CA GLU A 379 15.66 28.98 -45.24
C GLU A 379 16.77 28.63 -46.24
N VAL A 380 17.46 27.51 -46.03
CA VAL A 380 18.49 27.01 -46.97
C VAL A 380 17.89 26.75 -48.35
N ARG A 381 16.70 26.15 -48.44
CA ARG A 381 16.00 25.96 -49.73
C ARG A 381 15.66 27.29 -50.40
N HIS A 382 15.27 28.30 -49.63
CA HIS A 382 14.94 29.62 -50.18
C HIS A 382 16.18 30.35 -50.67
N GLU A 383 17.30 30.20 -49.96
CA GLU A 383 18.61 30.76 -50.34
C GLU A 383 19.22 30.07 -51.57
N ILE A 384 19.06 28.75 -51.70
CA ILE A 384 19.43 28.03 -52.94
C ILE A 384 18.54 28.49 -54.11
N ALA A 385 17.24 28.65 -53.88
CA ALA A 385 16.31 29.10 -54.91
C ALA A 385 16.60 30.53 -55.40
N SER A 386 17.05 31.43 -54.51
CA SER A 386 17.42 32.81 -54.87
C SER A 386 18.76 32.92 -55.61
N GLN A 387 19.63 31.91 -55.50
CA GLN A 387 20.89 31.85 -56.25
C GLN A 387 20.75 31.18 -57.63
N VAL A 388 19.73 30.35 -57.83
CA VAL A 388 19.52 29.57 -59.08
C VAL A 388 18.65 30.32 -60.11
N TRP A 389 17.92 31.37 -59.71
CA TRP A 389 17.19 32.24 -60.64
C TRP A 389 17.63 33.70 -60.52
N PRO A 390 18.34 34.26 -61.54
CA PRO A 390 18.47 35.69 -61.75
C PRO A 390 17.15 36.35 -62.19
#